data_AF-A0A3C0FTD1-F1
#
_entry.id   AF-A0A3C0FTD1-F1
#
_cell.length_a   1.000
_cell.length_b   1.000
_cell.length_c   1.000
_cell.angle_alpha   90.00
_cell.angle_beta   90.00
_cell.angle_gamma   90.00
#
_symmetry.space_group_name_H-M   'P 1'
#
loop_
_entity.id
_entity.type
_entity.pdbx_description
1 polymer ?
#
loop_
_entity_poly.entity_id
_entity_poly.type
_entity_poly.pdbx_seq_one_letter_code
_entity_poly.pdbx_strand_id
1 'polypeptide(L)'
;MSVSGVIARQFDRATLIAFACVIVLLLIGAMVEPAFLSPKYLIQQLHTASFLGVVASGVMLVILLGHIDLSIPWTIGVGGMMATGATGFLGPEWGVTLAVPFGVFCGALIGTVNGLGVAYLRAPAMIFTLGMNAVAQGLMVYHTGGFAPQDRATEFMRELAVGHLIPGIPNPLLIWIILGSAIVFMLNR
;
A
#
# COMPACT_ATOMS: atom_id res chain seq x y z
N MET A 1 15.32 -10.35 -31.09
CA MET A 1 14.39 -11.24 -30.35
C MET A 1 12.99 -10.65 -30.43
N SER A 2 12.01 -11.40 -30.90
CA SER A 2 10.64 -10.90 -31.09
C SER A 2 9.97 -10.62 -29.73
N VAL A 3 9.32 -9.47 -29.60
CA VAL A 3 8.58 -9.00 -28.41
C VAL A 3 7.60 -10.07 -27.90
N SER A 4 7.02 -10.86 -28.80
CA SER A 4 6.12 -11.98 -28.47
C SER A 4 6.77 -13.14 -27.69
N GLY A 5 8.08 -13.36 -27.85
CA GLY A 5 8.82 -14.41 -27.13
C GLY A 5 9.20 -14.04 -25.69
N VAL A 6 9.21 -12.76 -25.35
CA VAL A 6 9.49 -12.27 -23.99
C VAL A 6 8.23 -12.37 -23.12
N ILE A 7 7.06 -12.04 -23.68
CA ILE A 7 5.77 -12.08 -22.97
C ILE A 7 5.36 -13.52 -22.62
N ALA A 8 5.56 -14.48 -23.52
CA ALA A 8 5.20 -15.89 -23.29
C ALA A 8 6.10 -16.60 -22.23
N ARG A 9 7.27 -16.04 -21.91
CA ARG A 9 8.19 -16.56 -20.89
C ARG A 9 7.96 -15.96 -19.49
N GLN A 10 7.12 -14.93 -19.36
CA GLN A 10 6.90 -14.18 -18.12
C GLN A 10 5.73 -14.70 -17.28
N PHE A 11 4.79 -15.44 -17.86
CA PHE A 11 3.66 -16.00 -17.13
C PHE A 11 3.99 -17.41 -16.67
N ASP A 12 4.39 -17.54 -15.40
CA ASP A 12 4.51 -18.84 -14.76
C ASP A 12 3.12 -19.50 -14.56
N ARG A 13 3.12 -20.79 -14.24
CA ARG A 13 1.87 -21.53 -14.06
C ARG A 13 1.01 -20.92 -12.94
N ALA A 14 1.63 -20.40 -11.89
CA ALA A 14 0.93 -19.78 -10.78
C ALA A 14 0.16 -18.52 -11.21
N THR A 15 0.78 -17.66 -12.02
CA THR A 15 0.18 -16.44 -12.56
C THR A 15 -0.99 -16.79 -13.48
N LEU A 16 -0.82 -17.78 -14.36
CA LEU A 16 -1.91 -18.26 -15.22
C LEU A 16 -3.10 -18.80 -14.42
N ILE A 17 -2.83 -19.58 -13.37
CA ILE A 17 -3.87 -20.09 -12.46
C ILE A 17 -4.59 -18.93 -11.76
N ALA A 18 -3.85 -17.91 -11.28
CA ALA A 18 -4.45 -16.75 -10.64
C ALA A 18 -5.39 -15.99 -11.59
N PHE A 19 -4.96 -15.72 -12.83
CA PHE A 19 -5.83 -15.08 -13.84
C PHE A 19 -7.05 -15.96 -14.19
N ALA A 20 -6.86 -17.27 -14.32
CA ALA A 20 -7.98 -18.19 -14.56
C ALA A 20 -8.99 -18.17 -13.40
N CYS A 21 -8.52 -18.18 -12.15
CA CYS A 21 -9.38 -18.04 -10.97
C CYS A 21 -10.15 -16.71 -10.97
N VAL A 22 -9.50 -15.60 -11.32
CA VAL A 22 -10.18 -14.30 -11.45
C VAL A 22 -11.29 -14.37 -12.50
N ILE A 23 -11.03 -14.92 -13.68
CA ILE A 23 -12.04 -15.05 -14.75
C ILE A 23 -13.21 -15.92 -14.27
N VAL A 24 -12.94 -17.07 -13.65
CA VAL A 24 -13.97 -17.97 -13.13
C VAL A 24 -14.82 -17.26 -12.07
N LEU A 25 -14.21 -16.54 -11.13
CA LEU A 25 -14.93 -15.76 -10.12
C LEU A 25 -15.79 -14.65 -10.74
N LEU A 26 -15.29 -13.97 -11.78
CA LEU A 26 -16.07 -12.96 -12.50
C LEU A 26 -17.30 -13.56 -13.19
N LEU A 27 -17.16 -14.71 -13.83
CA LEU A 27 -18.27 -15.40 -14.50
C LEU A 27 -19.31 -15.89 -13.49
N ILE A 28 -18.88 -16.54 -12.41
CA ILE A 28 -19.78 -17.00 -11.34
C ILE A 28 -20.50 -15.80 -10.72
N GLY A 29 -19.78 -14.73 -10.40
CA GLY A 29 -20.36 -13.51 -9.83
C GLY A 29 -21.41 -12.89 -10.75
N ALA A 30 -21.15 -12.84 -12.06
CA ALA A 30 -22.09 -12.33 -13.07
C ALA A 30 -23.36 -13.19 -13.19
N MET A 31 -23.25 -14.51 -12.97
CA MET A 31 -24.40 -15.42 -12.98
C MET A 31 -25.28 -15.27 -11.75
N VAL A 32 -24.68 -14.92 -10.59
CA VAL A 32 -25.41 -14.76 -9.33
C VAL A 32 -26.05 -13.38 -9.24
N GLU A 33 -25.33 -12.33 -9.62
CA GLU A 33 -25.78 -10.93 -9.52
C GLU A 33 -25.47 -10.19 -10.84
N PRO A 34 -26.48 -9.80 -11.63
CA PRO A 34 -26.25 -9.11 -12.91
C PRO A 34 -25.46 -7.80 -12.77
N ALA A 35 -25.57 -7.12 -11.62
CA ALA A 35 -24.82 -5.90 -11.33
C ALA A 35 -23.33 -6.14 -11.04
N PHE A 36 -22.88 -7.39 -10.90
CA PHE A 36 -21.50 -7.75 -10.56
C PHE A 36 -20.49 -7.30 -11.64
N LEU A 37 -20.86 -7.33 -12.91
CA LEU A 37 -20.01 -6.81 -14.00
C LEU A 37 -20.32 -5.35 -14.35
N SER A 38 -21.11 -4.65 -13.54
CA SER A 38 -21.39 -3.24 -13.79
C SER A 38 -20.09 -2.42 -13.69
N PRO A 39 -19.88 -1.41 -14.58
CA PRO A 39 -18.68 -0.57 -14.52
C PRO A 39 -18.48 0.08 -13.15
N LYS A 40 -19.57 0.46 -12.48
CA LYS A 40 -19.55 1.01 -11.13
C LYS A 40 -18.93 0.04 -10.13
N TYR A 41 -19.39 -1.22 -10.11
CA TYR A 41 -18.86 -2.23 -9.20
C TYR A 41 -17.38 -2.52 -9.49
N LEU A 42 -17.03 -2.69 -10.77
CA LEU A 42 -15.65 -2.96 -11.17
C LEU A 42 -14.70 -1.81 -10.80
N ILE A 43 -15.12 -0.55 -10.96
CA ILE A 43 -14.35 0.62 -10.54
C ILE A 43 -14.17 0.66 -9.02
N GLN A 44 -15.20 0.33 -8.23
CA GLN A 44 -15.09 0.25 -6.77
C GLN A 44 -14.14 -0.87 -6.32
N GLN A 45 -14.16 -2.00 -7.03
CA GLN A 45 -13.23 -3.09 -6.74
C GLN A 45 -11.80 -2.73 -7.11
N LEU A 46 -11.59 -2.04 -8.25
CA LEU A 46 -10.28 -1.49 -8.63
C LEU A 46 -9.79 -0.45 -7.62
N HIS A 47 -10.68 0.39 -7.11
CA HIS A 47 -10.34 1.37 -6.06
C HIS A 47 -9.82 0.68 -4.81
N THR A 48 -10.52 -0.34 -4.31
CA THR A 48 -10.08 -1.14 -3.15
C THR A 48 -8.77 -1.89 -3.44
N ALA A 49 -8.68 -2.51 -4.61
CA ALA A 49 -7.49 -3.24 -5.04
C ALA A 49 -6.26 -2.33 -5.20
N SER A 50 -6.45 -1.05 -5.51
CA SER A 50 -5.34 -0.11 -5.70
C SER A 50 -4.58 0.17 -4.40
N PHE A 51 -5.28 0.28 -3.27
CA PHE A 51 -4.61 0.39 -1.96
C PHE A 51 -3.76 -0.84 -1.67
N LEU A 52 -4.31 -2.03 -1.91
CA LEU A 52 -3.57 -3.28 -1.75
C LEU A 52 -2.41 -3.37 -2.74
N GLY A 53 -2.58 -2.88 -3.97
CA GLY A 53 -1.56 -2.86 -5.01
C GLY A 53 -0.36 -1.98 -4.66
N VAL A 54 -0.59 -0.80 -4.09
CA VAL A 54 0.49 0.07 -3.57
C VAL A 54 1.30 -0.67 -2.50
N VAL A 55 0.61 -1.28 -1.53
CA VAL A 55 1.26 -2.03 -0.44
C VAL A 55 2.04 -3.22 -1.01
N ALA A 56 1.40 -4.04 -1.85
CA ALA A 56 2.01 -5.21 -2.48
C ALA A 56 3.25 -4.86 -3.31
N SER A 57 3.25 -3.70 -3.97
CA SER A 57 4.42 -3.22 -4.73
C SER A 57 5.63 -2.97 -3.82
N GLY A 58 5.41 -2.44 -2.62
CA GLY A 58 6.46 -2.29 -1.61
C GLY A 58 6.92 -3.63 -1.03
N VAL A 59 5.97 -4.52 -0.67
CA VAL A 59 6.28 -5.84 -0.12
C VAL A 59 7.06 -6.71 -1.10
N MET A 60 6.76 -6.60 -2.39
CA MET A 60 7.49 -7.28 -3.46
C MET A 60 8.99 -7.01 -3.36
N LEU A 61 9.41 -5.76 -3.11
CA LEU A 61 10.83 -5.42 -2.95
C LEU A 61 11.48 -6.17 -1.78
N VAL A 62 10.77 -6.33 -0.66
CA VAL A 62 11.27 -7.09 0.50
C VAL A 62 11.40 -8.58 0.16
N ILE A 63 10.41 -9.14 -0.53
CA ILE A 63 10.40 -10.55 -0.94
C ILE A 63 11.54 -10.83 -1.94
N LEU A 64 11.79 -9.92 -2.89
CA LEU A 64 12.90 -10.05 -3.84
C LEU A 64 14.27 -10.08 -3.14
N LEU A 65 14.38 -9.44 -1.98
CA LEU A 65 15.58 -9.51 -1.13
C LEU A 65 15.65 -10.79 -0.28
N GLY A 66 14.69 -11.71 -0.41
CA GLY A 66 14.64 -12.98 0.34
C GLY A 66 14.11 -12.85 1.76
N HIS A 67 13.43 -11.74 2.09
CA HIS A 67 12.92 -11.46 3.44
C HIS A 67 11.39 -11.35 3.43
N ILE A 68 10.80 -11.26 4.63
CA ILE A 68 9.37 -11.04 4.83
C ILE A 68 9.21 -9.93 5.87
N ASP A 69 8.31 -8.98 5.60
CA ASP A 69 7.99 -7.87 6.50
C ASP A 69 6.59 -8.05 7.09
N LEU A 70 6.52 -8.24 8.41
CA LEU A 70 5.28 -8.35 9.18
C LEU A 70 4.88 -7.03 9.88
N SER A 71 5.66 -5.96 9.71
CA SER A 71 5.39 -4.65 10.32
C SER A 71 4.42 -3.76 9.53
N ILE A 72 4.03 -4.19 8.33
CA ILE A 72 3.23 -3.41 7.38
C ILE A 72 1.92 -2.88 7.99
N PRO A 73 1.10 -3.69 8.74
CA PRO A 73 -0.17 -3.20 9.24
C PRO A 73 -0.02 -1.97 10.13
N TRP A 74 0.89 -2.02 11.10
CA TRP A 74 1.13 -0.89 11.99
C TRP A 74 2.00 0.20 11.37
N THR A 75 2.78 -0.10 10.33
CA THR A 75 3.46 0.94 9.54
C THR A 75 2.45 1.82 8.80
N ILE A 76 1.42 1.21 8.18
CA ILE A 76 0.30 1.94 7.56
C ILE A 76 -0.48 2.72 8.63
N GLY A 77 -0.75 2.10 9.79
CA GLY A 77 -1.44 2.74 10.90
C GLY A 77 -0.71 3.99 11.42
N VAL A 78 0.58 3.86 11.74
CA VAL A 78 1.44 4.98 12.15
C VAL A 78 1.44 6.06 11.08
N GLY A 79 1.69 5.70 9.81
CA GLY A 79 1.71 6.67 8.72
C GLY A 79 0.41 7.46 8.60
N GLY A 80 -0.74 6.78 8.68
CA GLY A 80 -2.06 7.41 8.64
C GLY A 80 -2.30 8.35 9.84
N MET A 81 -2.05 7.87 11.06
CA MET A 81 -2.28 8.64 12.28
C MET A 81 -1.36 9.86 12.38
N MET A 82 -0.08 9.71 12.06
CA MET A 82 0.87 10.82 12.07
C MET A 82 0.54 11.84 10.97
N ALA A 83 0.11 11.37 9.78
CA ALA A 83 -0.34 12.26 8.72
C ALA A 83 -1.56 13.07 9.14
N THR A 84 -2.60 12.44 9.70
CA THR A 84 -3.81 13.15 10.14
C THR A 84 -3.53 14.10 11.31
N GLY A 85 -2.65 13.71 12.24
CA GLY A 85 -2.23 14.54 13.37
C GLY A 85 -1.28 15.67 13.02
N ALA A 86 -0.74 15.73 11.78
CA ALA A 86 0.26 16.72 11.38
C ALA A 86 -0.18 18.18 11.60
N THR A 87 -1.48 18.46 11.44
CA THR A 87 -2.07 19.79 11.71
C THR A 87 -2.02 20.18 13.19
N GLY A 88 -2.12 19.20 14.10
CA GLY A 88 -1.95 19.41 15.53
C GLY A 88 -0.50 19.65 15.93
N PHE A 89 0.46 18.98 15.29
CA PHE A 89 1.89 19.09 15.62
C PHE A 89 2.58 20.29 14.99
N LEU A 90 2.26 20.61 13.74
CA LEU A 90 2.97 21.60 12.91
C LEU A 90 2.17 22.89 12.71
N GLY A 91 0.94 22.94 13.22
CA GLY A 91 0.00 24.04 13.02
C GLY A 91 -0.77 23.95 11.69
N PRO A 92 -1.73 24.86 11.46
CA PRO A 92 -2.69 24.73 10.36
C PRO A 92 -2.05 24.83 8.97
N GLU A 93 -1.12 25.76 8.76
CA GLU A 93 -0.51 26.00 7.45
C GLU A 93 0.45 24.87 7.07
N TRP A 94 1.46 24.63 7.91
CA TRP A 94 2.47 23.60 7.66
C TRP A 94 1.90 22.19 7.76
N GLY A 95 0.99 21.96 8.71
CA GLY A 95 0.44 20.64 8.94
C GLY A 95 -0.48 20.15 7.82
N VAL A 96 -1.13 21.05 7.06
CA VAL A 96 -1.89 20.63 5.87
C VAL A 96 -0.95 20.23 4.74
N THR A 97 0.07 21.05 4.46
CA THR A 97 1.02 20.82 3.35
C THR A 97 1.93 19.62 3.60
N LEU A 98 2.39 19.44 4.83
CA LEU A 98 3.35 18.39 5.20
C LEU A 98 2.68 17.09 5.67
N ALA A 99 1.35 17.04 5.70
CA ALA A 99 0.61 15.90 6.24
C ALA A 99 0.98 14.56 5.58
N VAL A 100 0.92 14.49 4.25
CA VAL A 100 1.27 13.27 3.49
C VAL A 100 2.77 12.97 3.57
N PRO A 101 3.69 13.93 3.32
CA PRO A 101 5.13 13.71 3.50
C PRO A 101 5.50 13.20 4.90
N PHE A 102 4.83 13.69 5.94
CA PHE A 102 5.12 13.31 7.32
C PHE A 102 4.73 11.85 7.60
N GLY A 103 3.54 11.42 7.17
CA GLY A 103 3.14 10.01 7.25
C GLY A 103 4.08 9.07 6.48
N VAL A 104 4.47 9.47 5.26
CA VAL A 104 5.45 8.73 4.44
C VAL A 104 6.81 8.66 5.13
N PHE A 105 7.27 9.75 5.72
CA PHE A 105 8.52 9.81 6.47
C PHE A 105 8.50 8.86 7.67
N CYS A 106 7.42 8.81 8.44
CA CYS A 106 7.28 7.85 9.54
C CYS A 106 7.35 6.40 9.05
N GLY A 107 6.67 6.08 7.94
CA GLY A 107 6.75 4.75 7.33
C GLY A 107 8.16 4.40 6.85
N ALA A 108 8.84 5.34 6.20
CA ALA A 108 10.22 5.18 5.74
C ALA A 108 11.20 4.99 6.92
N LEU A 109 10.97 5.66 8.04
CA LEU A 109 11.76 5.48 9.27
C LEU A 109 11.60 4.06 9.82
N ILE A 110 10.36 3.55 9.91
CA ILE A 110 10.10 2.17 10.35
C ILE A 110 10.79 1.17 9.40
N GLY A 111 10.63 1.35 8.09
CA GLY A 111 11.29 0.51 7.08
C GLY A 111 12.81 0.55 7.18
N THR A 112 13.38 1.73 7.46
CA THR A 112 14.83 1.89 7.68
C THR A 112 15.28 1.15 8.93
N VAL A 113 14.56 1.27 10.05
CA VAL A 113 14.86 0.54 11.29
C VAL A 113 14.79 -0.97 11.06
N ASN A 114 13.77 -1.46 10.35
CA ASN A 114 13.67 -2.87 9.96
C ASN A 114 14.85 -3.32 9.11
N GLY A 115 15.18 -2.55 8.06
CA GLY A 115 16.30 -2.85 7.17
C GLY A 115 17.65 -2.87 7.90
N LEU A 116 17.89 -1.90 8.78
CA LEU A 116 19.11 -1.83 9.59
C LEU A 116 19.18 -2.99 10.61
N GLY A 117 18.06 -3.32 11.26
CA GLY A 117 17.98 -4.44 12.20
C GLY A 117 18.31 -5.77 11.53
N VAL A 118 17.76 -6.01 10.34
CA VAL A 118 18.05 -7.23 9.58
C VAL A 118 19.48 -7.23 9.04
N ALA A 119 19.94 -6.14 8.44
CA ALA A 119 21.24 -6.07 7.78
C ALA A 119 22.44 -6.09 8.76
N TYR A 120 22.36 -5.32 9.85
CA TYR A 120 23.49 -5.14 10.77
C TYR A 120 23.39 -6.02 12.02
N LEU A 121 22.21 -6.14 12.63
CA LEU A 121 22.04 -7.00 13.81
C LEU A 121 21.90 -8.48 13.44
N ARG A 122 21.73 -8.79 12.14
CA ARG A 122 21.53 -10.15 11.62
C ARG A 122 20.37 -10.87 12.29
N ALA A 123 19.37 -10.11 12.73
CA ALA A 123 18.16 -10.66 13.30
C ALA A 123 17.30 -11.31 12.19
N PRO A 124 16.64 -12.45 12.44
CA PRO A 124 15.69 -13.01 11.48
C PRO A 124 14.57 -11.99 11.17
N ALA A 125 14.40 -11.64 9.90
CA ALA A 125 13.50 -10.55 9.48
C ALA A 125 12.05 -10.73 9.94
N MET A 126 11.52 -11.95 9.89
CA MET A 126 10.18 -12.26 10.39
C MET A 126 10.01 -11.87 11.88
N ILE A 127 10.99 -12.21 12.72
CA ILE A 127 10.93 -11.96 14.17
C ILE A 127 11.12 -10.47 14.43
N PHE A 128 12.09 -9.84 13.76
CA PHE A 128 12.38 -8.42 13.96
C PHE A 128 11.20 -7.53 13.53
N THR A 129 10.63 -7.78 12.35
CA THR A 129 9.51 -6.99 11.82
C THR A 129 8.22 -7.25 12.58
N LEU A 130 7.97 -8.47 13.08
CA LEU A 130 6.85 -8.74 13.98
C LEU A 130 7.02 -7.99 15.33
N GLY A 131 8.24 -7.95 15.87
CA GLY A 131 8.55 -7.13 17.05
C GLY A 131 8.31 -5.65 16.78
N MET A 132 8.79 -5.13 15.66
CA MET A 132 8.57 -3.74 15.25
C MET A 132 7.08 -3.41 15.07
N ASN A 133 6.29 -4.37 14.55
CA ASN A 133 4.84 -4.26 14.48
C ASN A 133 4.22 -3.99 15.86
N ALA A 134 4.65 -4.75 16.88
CA ALA A 134 4.18 -4.58 18.25
C ALA A 134 4.68 -3.26 18.88
N VAL A 135 5.90 -2.84 18.59
CA VAL A 135 6.43 -1.54 19.05
C VAL A 135 5.63 -0.38 18.44
N ALA A 136 5.39 -0.42 17.13
CA ALA A 136 4.60 0.60 16.43
C ALA A 136 3.18 0.66 16.99
N GLN A 137 2.53 -0.49 17.21
CA GLN A 137 1.25 -0.58 17.89
C GLN A 137 1.27 0.06 19.27
N GLY A 138 2.21 -0.36 20.11
CA GLY A 138 2.32 0.12 21.49
C GLY A 138 2.55 1.62 21.56
N LEU A 139 3.40 2.16 20.68
CA LEU A 139 3.65 3.60 20.60
C LEU A 139 2.38 4.37 20.21
N MET A 140 1.61 3.86 19.25
CA MET A 140 0.35 4.51 18.86
C MET A 140 -0.71 4.44 19.95
N VAL A 141 -0.86 3.29 20.63
CA VAL A 141 -1.77 3.15 21.78
C VAL A 141 -1.36 4.07 22.92
N TYR A 142 -0.06 4.16 23.22
CA TYR A 142 0.46 5.09 24.22
C TYR A 142 0.16 6.54 23.83
N HIS A 143 0.39 6.90 22.57
CA HIS A 143 0.16 8.25 22.08
C HIS A 143 -1.32 8.67 22.13
N THR A 144 -2.25 7.78 21.79
CA THR A 144 -3.69 8.07 21.83
C THR A 144 -4.34 7.83 23.18
N GLY A 145 -3.58 7.34 24.17
CA GLY A 145 -4.14 6.90 25.45
C GLY A 145 -5.12 5.73 25.32
N GLY A 146 -5.04 4.94 24.25
CA GLY A 146 -5.96 3.84 23.94
C GLY A 146 -7.30 4.27 23.32
N PHE A 147 -7.49 5.56 23.04
CA PHE A 147 -8.69 6.06 22.34
C PHE A 147 -8.47 6.15 20.84
N ALA A 148 -9.57 6.20 20.09
CA ALA A 148 -9.51 6.48 18.65
C ALA A 148 -9.05 7.93 18.43
N PRO A 149 -8.06 8.17 17.54
CA PRO A 149 -7.66 9.52 17.15
C PRO A 149 -8.86 10.35 16.71
N GLN A 150 -8.92 11.61 17.16
CA GLN A 150 -9.95 12.56 16.74
C GLN A 150 -9.47 13.45 15.58
N ASP A 151 -8.24 13.21 15.10
CA ASP A 151 -7.64 13.91 13.98
C ASP A 151 -8.40 13.63 12.68
N ARG A 152 -8.25 14.55 11.72
CA ARG A 152 -8.99 14.50 10.45
C ARG A 152 -8.03 14.51 9.27
N ALA A 153 -8.40 13.76 8.23
CA ALA A 153 -7.72 13.83 6.95
C ALA A 153 -7.83 15.24 6.38
N THR A 154 -6.73 15.74 5.82
CA THR A 154 -6.73 17.00 5.08
C THR A 154 -7.49 16.85 3.76
N GLU A 155 -7.91 17.95 3.16
CA GLU A 155 -8.61 17.90 1.86
C GLU A 155 -7.78 17.17 0.81
N PHE A 156 -6.48 17.46 0.75
CA PHE A 156 -5.57 16.79 -0.17
C PHE A 156 -5.50 15.27 0.04
N MET A 157 -5.48 14.79 1.29
CA MET A 157 -5.55 13.34 1.55
C MET A 157 -6.86 12.73 1.05
N ARG A 158 -7.98 13.44 1.27
CA ARG A 158 -9.30 12.99 0.82
C ARG A 158 -9.34 12.92 -0.71
N GLU A 159 -8.81 13.93 -1.39
CA GLU A 159 -8.70 13.91 -2.86
C GLU A 159 -7.82 12.75 -3.33
N LEU A 160 -6.68 12.48 -2.70
CA LEU A 160 -5.84 11.33 -3.06
C LEU A 160 -6.56 9.99 -2.84
N ALA A 161 -7.35 9.87 -1.76
CA ALA A 161 -7.97 8.62 -1.37
C ALA A 161 -9.28 8.32 -2.12
N VAL A 162 -10.16 9.30 -2.32
CA VAL A 162 -11.51 9.10 -2.90
C VAL A 162 -11.80 10.01 -4.11
N GLY A 163 -10.87 10.90 -4.46
CA GLY A 163 -11.02 11.80 -5.59
C GLY A 163 -10.83 11.10 -6.94
N HIS A 164 -11.20 11.83 -7.99
CA HIS A 164 -11.11 11.42 -9.39
C HIS A 164 -10.52 12.56 -10.22
N LEU A 165 -9.21 12.53 -10.45
CA LEU A 165 -8.51 13.47 -11.33
C LEU A 165 -8.93 13.27 -12.78
N ILE A 166 -9.14 12.00 -13.17
CA ILE A 166 -9.64 11.61 -14.49
C ILE A 166 -11.06 11.07 -14.28
N PRO A 167 -12.06 11.52 -15.06
CA PRO A 167 -13.43 11.02 -14.95
C PRO A 167 -13.49 9.48 -15.03
N GLY A 168 -14.06 8.85 -14.01
CA GLY A 168 -14.21 7.39 -13.93
C GLY A 168 -12.97 6.61 -13.48
N ILE A 169 -11.83 7.27 -13.24
CA ILE A 169 -10.61 6.61 -12.73
C ILE A 169 -10.34 7.08 -11.30
N PRO A 170 -10.30 6.16 -10.32
CA PRO A 170 -10.03 6.53 -8.94
C PRO A 170 -8.56 6.91 -8.75
N ASN A 171 -8.29 7.98 -8.01
CA ASN A 171 -6.93 8.47 -7.75
C ASN A 171 -5.96 7.42 -7.18
N PRO A 172 -6.36 6.53 -6.25
CA PRO A 172 -5.49 5.46 -5.76
C PRO A 172 -4.95 4.54 -6.87
N LEU A 173 -5.70 4.32 -7.95
CA LEU A 173 -5.26 3.52 -9.08
C LEU A 173 -4.12 4.21 -9.83
N LEU A 174 -4.20 5.52 -10.02
CA LEU A 174 -3.14 6.30 -10.63
C LEU A 174 -1.87 6.26 -9.78
N ILE A 175 -2.01 6.41 -8.45
CA ILE A 175 -0.90 6.31 -7.50
C ILE A 175 -0.23 4.93 -7.61
N TRP A 176 -1.03 3.87 -7.63
CA TRP A 176 -0.51 2.51 -7.80
C TRP A 176 0.24 2.33 -9.11
N ILE A 177 -0.32 2.77 -10.24
CA ILE A 177 0.33 2.67 -11.55
C ILE A 177 1.66 3.42 -11.56
N ILE A 178 1.69 4.64 -11.02
CA ILE A 178 2.90 5.47 -10.97
C ILE A 178 3.98 4.80 -10.11
N LEU A 179 3.64 4.37 -8.89
CA LEU A 179 4.59 3.73 -7.98
C LEU A 179 5.07 2.38 -8.51
N GLY A 180 4.16 1.55 -9.00
CA GLY A 180 4.48 0.25 -9.61
C GLY A 180 5.40 0.41 -10.82
N SER A 181 5.11 1.37 -11.70
CA SER A 181 5.97 1.66 -12.86
C SER A 181 7.35 2.17 -12.44
N ALA A 182 7.43 3.03 -11.43
CA ALA A 182 8.70 3.52 -10.89
C ALA A 182 9.54 2.37 -10.31
N ILE A 183 8.91 1.45 -9.55
CA ILE A 183 9.57 0.28 -8.99
C ILE A 183 10.06 -0.67 -10.10
N VAL A 184 9.22 -0.96 -11.09
CA VAL A 184 9.60 -1.81 -12.23
C VAL A 184 10.76 -1.19 -13.01
N PHE A 185 10.74 0.12 -13.23
CA PHE A 185 11.85 0.83 -13.85
C PHE A 185 13.13 0.72 -13.01
N MET A 186 13.04 0.89 -11.69
CA MET A 186 14.18 0.76 -10.76
C MET A 186 14.78 -0.65 -10.79
N LEU A 187 13.95 -1.69 -10.85
CA LEU A 187 14.41 -3.10 -10.86
C LEU A 187 15.01 -3.54 -12.21
N ASN A 188 14.66 -2.85 -13.31
CA ASN A 188 15.18 -3.14 -14.65
C ASN A 188 16.45 -2.35 -15.01
N ARG A 189 16.98 -1.56 -14.08
CA ARG A 189 18.24 -0.83 -14.21
C ARG A 189 19.37 -1.58 -13.54
#